data_AF-A0A382A6F0-F1
#
_entry.id   AF-A0A382A6F0-F1
#
_cell.length_a   1.000
_cell.length_b   1.000
_cell.length_c   1.000
_cell.angle_alpha   90.00
_cell.angle_beta   90.00
_cell.angle_gamma   90.00
#
_symmetry.space_group_name_H-M   'P 1'
#
loop_
_entity.id
_entity.type
_entity.pdbx_description
1 polymer ?
#
loop_
_entity_poly.entity_id
_entity_poly.type
_entity_poly.pdbx_seq_one_letter_code
_entity_poly.pdbx_strand_id
1 'polypeptide(L)'
;HRPVLWKILIDVIDMSTGLVINEIMNNPVNVTDSYGEWFELSNTGTDTIDMNGLTLKDDGGDQHTISQVGGLLLEPGEFVVFGVNDNPAENGGVTVDYVYSNFALGNGWDEIIIEHPTGAILDEVWYDNGASFPDPSGGSMMLIDPYSDNSLGANWMTSTVPFGDGDFGTPGSSNFSDNGFMVNVTVNDGWNLIGLPVMVSDSHYQSVFPNSVLGTLYGYDEVYTEQELLINGNGYWLRFNEDSEVTIEGSELSILSISLSEGWNLISGISQGIEVDDIDDPDNIVIPGTYYSFGETYTSASTLEPGKGYWVKANSAGIISITFSVF
;
A
#
# COMPACT_ATOMS: atom_id res chain seq x y z
N HIS A 1 -55.02 -21.20 -20.73
CA HIS A 1 -53.92 -20.23 -20.50
C HIS A 1 -52.84 -20.97 -19.72
N ARG A 2 -51.64 -21.17 -20.27
CA ARG A 2 -50.50 -21.69 -19.50
C ARG A 2 -49.74 -20.48 -18.95
N PRO A 3 -49.40 -20.42 -17.65
CA PRO A 3 -48.61 -19.33 -17.10
C PRO A 3 -47.20 -19.41 -17.66
N VAL A 4 -46.66 -18.26 -18.10
CA VAL A 4 -45.26 -18.12 -18.45
C VAL A 4 -44.51 -17.85 -17.15
N LEU A 5 -43.61 -18.76 -16.77
CA LEU A 5 -42.64 -18.50 -15.71
C LEU A 5 -41.57 -17.57 -16.28
N TRP A 6 -41.58 -16.31 -15.83
CA TRP A 6 -40.42 -15.44 -15.97
C TRP A 6 -39.40 -15.83 -14.91
N LYS A 7 -38.26 -16.36 -15.36
CA LYS A 7 -37.08 -16.55 -14.52
C LYS A 7 -36.29 -15.26 -14.60
N ILE A 8 -36.44 -14.40 -13.59
CA ILE A 8 -35.51 -13.29 -13.38
C ILE A 8 -34.24 -13.94 -12.83
N LEU A 9 -33.16 -13.89 -13.61
CA LEU A 9 -31.82 -14.09 -13.06
C LEU A 9 -31.52 -12.79 -12.31
N ILE A 10 -31.51 -12.87 -10.99
CA ILE A 10 -30.83 -11.86 -10.19
C ILE A 10 -29.37 -12.31 -10.28
N ASP A 11 -28.60 -11.69 -11.16
CA ASP A 11 -27.16 -11.73 -11.00
C ASP A 11 -26.89 -11.00 -9.68
N VAL A 12 -26.30 -11.74 -8.73
CA VAL A 12 -25.71 -11.12 -7.56
C VAL A 12 -24.61 -10.23 -8.13
N ILE A 13 -24.78 -8.92 -8.02
CA ILE A 13 -23.73 -7.97 -8.38
C ILE A 13 -22.66 -8.19 -7.33
N ASP A 14 -21.55 -8.80 -7.74
CA ASP A 14 -20.38 -8.91 -6.90
C ASP A 14 -19.73 -7.53 -6.86
N MET A 15 -19.71 -6.93 -5.68
CA MET A 15 -19.07 -5.65 -5.45
C MET A 15 -17.62 -5.96 -5.11
N SER A 16 -16.71 -5.71 -6.05
CA SER A 16 -15.29 -5.82 -5.78
C SER A 16 -14.90 -4.94 -4.60
N THR A 17 -14.29 -5.55 -3.58
CA THR A 17 -13.72 -4.85 -2.42
C THR A 17 -12.21 -4.71 -2.58
N GLY A 18 -11.62 -3.67 -2.01
CA GLY A 18 -10.16 -3.46 -2.02
C GLY A 18 -9.66 -2.51 -3.12
N LEU A 19 -10.56 -1.82 -3.82
CA LEU A 19 -10.13 -0.71 -4.69
C LEU A 19 -9.74 0.49 -3.81
N VAL A 20 -8.52 1.00 -3.97
CA VAL A 20 -7.98 2.11 -3.17
C VAL A 20 -7.33 3.15 -4.08
N ILE A 21 -7.64 4.43 -3.89
CA ILE A 21 -6.95 5.58 -4.47
C ILE A 21 -5.58 5.68 -3.77
N ASN A 22 -4.52 5.41 -4.52
CA ASN A 22 -3.19 5.11 -4.00
C ASN A 22 -2.19 6.27 -4.17
N GLU A 23 -2.30 7.03 -5.26
CA GLU A 23 -1.39 8.14 -5.57
C GLU A 23 -2.11 9.20 -6.42
N ILE A 24 -1.82 10.49 -6.18
CA ILE A 24 -2.51 11.62 -6.82
C ILE A 24 -1.47 12.68 -7.22
N MET A 25 -1.36 12.96 -8.53
CA MET A 25 -0.64 14.10 -9.09
C MET A 25 -1.65 15.14 -9.57
N ASN A 26 -2.01 16.06 -8.68
CA ASN A 26 -2.93 17.16 -8.97
C ASN A 26 -2.22 18.43 -9.49
N ASN A 27 -0.92 18.60 -9.23
CA ASN A 27 -0.19 19.85 -9.51
C ASN A 27 1.19 19.61 -10.17
N PRO A 28 1.24 19.08 -11.41
CA PRO A 28 2.50 18.88 -12.14
C PRO A 28 3.18 20.23 -12.45
N VAL A 29 4.52 20.27 -12.50
CA VAL A 29 5.25 21.52 -12.85
C VAL A 29 5.99 21.46 -14.17
N ASN A 30 6.26 20.26 -14.68
CA ASN A 30 6.99 20.11 -15.95
C ASN A 30 6.07 20.25 -17.17
N VAL A 31 4.79 19.91 -17.01
CA VAL A 31 3.73 20.15 -17.98
C VAL A 31 2.54 20.79 -17.27
N THR A 32 1.60 21.35 -18.03
CA THR A 32 0.38 21.93 -17.43
C THR A 32 -0.56 20.83 -16.96
N ASP A 33 -1.37 21.14 -15.95
CA ASP A 33 -2.51 20.40 -15.41
C ASP A 33 -3.31 19.65 -16.50
N SER A 34 -3.72 20.35 -17.56
CA SER A 34 -4.48 19.78 -18.70
C SER A 34 -3.79 18.66 -19.50
N TYR A 35 -2.54 18.34 -19.17
CA TYR A 35 -1.75 17.27 -19.76
C TYR A 35 -1.14 16.33 -18.73
N GLY A 36 -0.74 16.82 -17.55
CA GLY A 36 0.07 16.08 -16.58
C GLY A 36 -0.66 15.59 -15.34
N GLU A 37 -1.95 15.86 -15.19
CA GLU A 37 -2.73 15.35 -14.06
C GLU A 37 -3.01 13.86 -14.21
N TRP A 38 -2.80 13.13 -13.11
CA TRP A 38 -3.11 11.72 -13.02
C TRP A 38 -3.38 11.30 -11.58
N PHE A 39 -4.07 10.19 -11.41
CA PHE A 39 -4.18 9.49 -10.14
C PHE A 39 -4.07 7.98 -10.39
N GLU A 40 -3.80 7.23 -9.35
CA GLU A 40 -3.58 5.80 -9.40
C GLU A 40 -4.55 5.08 -8.48
N LEU A 41 -5.06 3.93 -8.93
CA LEU A 41 -5.78 2.99 -8.09
C LEU A 41 -4.95 1.72 -7.88
N SER A 42 -5.06 1.13 -6.70
CA SER A 42 -4.50 -0.18 -6.38
C SER A 42 -5.60 -1.14 -5.93
N ASN A 43 -5.34 -2.45 -6.05
CA ASN A 43 -6.22 -3.50 -5.56
C ASN A 43 -5.59 -4.21 -4.35
N THR A 44 -6.10 -3.90 -3.17
CA THR A 44 -5.72 -4.53 -1.89
C THR A 44 -6.54 -5.78 -1.56
N GLY A 45 -7.52 -6.12 -2.41
CA GLY A 45 -8.35 -7.32 -2.29
C GLY A 45 -7.67 -8.56 -2.87
N THR A 46 -8.40 -9.68 -2.85
CA THR A 46 -7.91 -10.98 -3.37
C THR A 46 -8.48 -11.35 -4.73
N ASP A 47 -9.46 -10.59 -5.21
CA ASP A 47 -10.17 -10.84 -6.47
C ASP A 47 -9.86 -9.74 -7.49
N THR A 48 -9.84 -10.11 -8.77
CA THR A 48 -9.67 -9.17 -9.87
C THR A 48 -10.85 -8.18 -9.91
N ILE A 49 -10.56 -6.88 -10.03
CA ILE A 49 -11.56 -5.82 -10.13
C ILE A 49 -11.75 -5.45 -11.60
N ASP A 50 -12.98 -5.58 -12.13
CA ASP A 50 -13.33 -5.01 -13.44
C ASP A 50 -13.83 -3.57 -13.26
N MET A 51 -13.04 -2.62 -13.74
CA MET A 51 -13.33 -1.20 -13.59
C MET A 51 -14.29 -0.67 -14.65
N ASN A 52 -14.64 -1.45 -15.67
CA ASN A 52 -15.59 -1.00 -16.68
C ASN A 52 -16.97 -0.68 -16.09
N GLY A 53 -17.49 0.49 -16.45
CA GLY A 53 -18.78 0.99 -15.97
C GLY A 53 -18.70 1.71 -14.63
N LEU A 54 -17.58 1.65 -13.90
CA LEU A 54 -17.38 2.54 -12.75
C LEU A 54 -17.37 4.00 -13.20
N THR A 55 -17.81 4.90 -12.33
CA THR A 55 -17.84 6.33 -12.58
C THR A 55 -16.82 7.02 -11.69
N LEU A 56 -15.89 7.72 -12.32
CA LEU A 56 -15.00 8.70 -11.70
C LEU A 56 -15.79 10.00 -11.59
N LYS A 57 -15.80 10.66 -10.43
CA LYS A 57 -16.48 11.95 -10.26
C LYS A 57 -15.90 12.78 -9.12
N ASP A 58 -16.26 14.06 -9.12
CA ASP A 58 -16.18 14.95 -7.97
C ASP A 58 -17.54 15.04 -7.23
N ASP A 59 -17.64 15.80 -6.13
CA ASP A 59 -18.94 16.13 -5.49
C ASP A 59 -19.77 17.16 -6.30
N GLY A 60 -19.21 17.62 -7.42
CA GLY A 60 -19.78 18.60 -8.32
C GLY A 60 -20.58 17.96 -9.47
N GLY A 61 -20.20 18.33 -10.69
CA GLY A 61 -20.87 17.90 -11.91
C GLY A 61 -19.95 17.19 -12.89
N ASP A 62 -18.66 17.08 -12.56
CA ASP A 62 -17.65 16.53 -13.43
C ASP A 62 -17.58 15.02 -13.19
N GLN A 63 -17.79 14.25 -14.25
CA GLN A 63 -17.84 12.79 -14.17
C GLN A 63 -17.40 12.12 -15.46
N HIS A 64 -16.78 10.95 -15.31
CA HIS A 64 -16.33 10.09 -16.38
C HIS A 64 -16.72 8.65 -16.09
N THR A 65 -17.46 8.01 -17.00
CA THR A 65 -17.72 6.55 -16.88
C THR A 65 -16.64 5.78 -17.63
N ILE A 66 -15.96 4.88 -16.93
CA ILE A 66 -14.92 4.04 -17.48
C ILE A 66 -15.52 3.11 -18.53
N SER A 67 -14.94 3.13 -19.73
CA SER A 67 -15.35 2.29 -20.84
C SER A 67 -14.16 1.97 -21.73
N GLN A 68 -13.69 0.73 -21.63
CA GLN A 68 -12.57 0.18 -22.38
C GLN A 68 -12.99 -1.09 -23.12
N VAL A 69 -12.74 -1.11 -24.42
CA VAL A 69 -12.98 -2.30 -25.25
C VAL A 69 -12.05 -3.41 -24.78
N GLY A 70 -12.64 -4.49 -24.27
CA GLY A 70 -11.89 -5.66 -23.79
C GLY A 70 -11.76 -5.76 -22.27
N GLY A 71 -12.26 -4.78 -21.50
CA GLY A 71 -12.07 -4.75 -20.04
C GLY A 71 -10.98 -3.77 -19.63
N LEU A 72 -11.11 -3.24 -18.41
CA LEU A 72 -10.00 -2.64 -17.68
C LEU A 72 -9.95 -3.37 -16.33
N LEU A 73 -9.06 -4.36 -16.24
CA LEU A 73 -8.98 -5.29 -15.12
C LEU A 73 -7.80 -4.91 -14.23
N LEU A 74 -8.03 -4.90 -12.92
CA LEU A 74 -7.01 -4.66 -11.90
C LEU A 74 -6.86 -5.93 -11.06
N GLU A 75 -5.74 -6.63 -11.25
CA GLU A 75 -5.43 -7.84 -10.49
C GLU A 75 -5.01 -7.50 -9.04
N PRO A 76 -5.13 -8.44 -8.08
CA PRO A 76 -4.64 -8.26 -6.72
C PRO A 76 -3.19 -7.79 -6.66
N GLY A 77 -2.91 -6.71 -5.94
CA GLY A 77 -1.58 -6.12 -5.76
C GLY A 77 -1.06 -5.29 -6.95
N GLU A 78 -1.83 -5.17 -8.03
CA GLU A 78 -1.46 -4.34 -9.19
C GLU A 78 -1.99 -2.90 -9.06
N PHE A 79 -1.51 -2.05 -9.96
CA PHE A 79 -1.83 -0.62 -10.05
C PHE A 79 -2.41 -0.28 -11.43
N VAL A 80 -3.18 0.80 -11.49
CA VAL A 80 -3.69 1.37 -12.74
C VAL A 80 -3.60 2.89 -12.70
N VAL A 81 -2.95 3.48 -13.70
CA VAL A 81 -2.77 4.92 -13.79
C VAL A 81 -3.84 5.54 -14.69
N PHE A 82 -4.64 6.42 -14.09
CA PHE A 82 -5.64 7.24 -14.75
C PHE A 82 -5.07 8.62 -15.04
N GLY A 83 -5.08 9.07 -16.30
CA GLY A 83 -4.53 10.38 -16.67
C GLY A 83 -5.38 11.14 -17.69
N VAL A 84 -5.12 12.45 -17.82
CA VAL A 84 -5.79 13.29 -18.84
C VAL A 84 -5.22 13.11 -20.26
N ASN A 85 -4.00 12.57 -20.38
CA ASN A 85 -3.31 12.36 -21.65
C ASN A 85 -2.34 11.17 -21.56
N ASP A 86 -2.42 10.23 -22.51
CA ASP A 86 -1.57 9.04 -22.60
C ASP A 86 -0.33 9.20 -23.49
N ASN A 87 -0.11 10.36 -24.09
CA ASN A 87 1.07 10.66 -24.88
C ASN A 87 2.24 11.06 -23.97
N PRO A 88 3.27 10.20 -23.79
CA PRO A 88 4.35 10.45 -22.85
C PRO A 88 5.20 11.68 -23.18
N ALA A 89 5.16 12.15 -24.42
CA ALA A 89 5.88 13.34 -24.87
C ALA A 89 5.18 14.65 -24.49
N GLU A 90 3.94 14.59 -24.02
CA GLU A 90 3.12 15.76 -23.69
C GLU A 90 2.65 15.77 -22.23
N ASN A 91 2.56 14.60 -21.59
CA ASN A 91 2.03 14.43 -20.23
C ASN A 91 3.11 14.45 -19.13
N GLY A 92 4.35 14.84 -19.46
CA GLY A 92 5.47 14.84 -18.52
C GLY A 92 6.13 13.47 -18.33
N GLY A 93 5.86 12.51 -19.21
CA GLY A 93 6.51 11.20 -19.24
C GLY A 93 5.84 10.11 -18.41
N VAL A 94 4.61 10.34 -17.93
CA VAL A 94 3.82 9.32 -17.22
C VAL A 94 3.29 8.26 -18.19
N THR A 95 3.36 6.98 -17.78
CA THR A 95 2.68 5.90 -18.49
C THR A 95 1.26 5.83 -17.96
N VAL A 96 0.27 6.14 -18.80
CA VAL A 96 -1.15 6.13 -18.45
C VAL A 96 -1.80 4.89 -19.01
N ASP A 97 -2.49 4.14 -18.16
CA ASP A 97 -3.23 2.94 -18.54
C ASP A 97 -4.64 3.27 -19.05
N TYR A 98 -5.23 4.35 -18.52
CA TYR A 98 -6.56 4.79 -18.91
C TYR A 98 -6.69 6.32 -18.98
N VAL A 99 -7.15 6.81 -20.14
CA VAL A 99 -7.42 8.25 -20.33
C VAL A 99 -8.84 8.59 -19.91
N TYR A 100 -8.99 9.47 -18.92
CA TYR A 100 -10.30 10.01 -18.52
C TYR A 100 -10.59 11.37 -19.17
N SER A 101 -11.84 11.83 -19.08
CA SER A 101 -12.28 13.11 -19.63
C SER A 101 -13.49 13.67 -18.88
N ASN A 102 -13.71 14.99 -18.90
CA ASN A 102 -14.79 15.65 -18.15
C ASN A 102 -14.71 15.43 -16.63
N PHE A 103 -13.50 15.23 -16.14
CA PHE A 103 -13.08 15.16 -14.74
C PHE A 103 -11.74 15.90 -14.69
N ALA A 104 -11.46 16.64 -13.61
CA ALA A 104 -10.25 17.42 -13.42
C ALA A 104 -9.84 17.36 -11.96
N LEU A 105 -8.56 17.55 -11.67
CA LEU A 105 -8.06 17.59 -10.31
C LEU A 105 -7.77 19.04 -9.90
N GLY A 106 -8.28 19.45 -8.74
CA GLY A 106 -8.01 20.74 -8.16
C GLY A 106 -6.61 20.78 -7.54
N ASN A 107 -5.86 21.85 -7.79
CA ASN A 107 -4.58 22.13 -7.13
C ASN A 107 -4.68 22.45 -5.62
N GLY A 108 -5.86 22.36 -5.00
CA GLY A 108 -6.09 22.76 -3.62
C GLY A 108 -7.05 21.80 -2.93
N TRP A 109 -8.33 22.20 -2.78
CA TRP A 109 -9.38 21.28 -2.36
C TRP A 109 -10.00 20.62 -3.57
N ASP A 110 -10.16 19.30 -3.52
CA ASP A 110 -10.98 18.55 -4.46
C ASP A 110 -11.26 17.13 -3.94
N GLU A 111 -12.02 16.39 -4.74
CA GLU A 111 -12.42 15.04 -4.45
C GLU A 111 -12.20 14.08 -5.63
N ILE A 112 -11.74 12.87 -5.33
CA ILE A 112 -11.80 11.75 -6.27
C ILE A 112 -12.76 10.73 -5.67
N ILE A 113 -13.87 10.48 -6.36
CA ILE A 113 -14.90 9.52 -5.93
C ILE A 113 -15.06 8.44 -7.01
N ILE A 114 -14.93 7.17 -6.61
CA ILE A 114 -15.15 6.02 -7.49
C ILE A 114 -16.49 5.37 -7.15
N GLU A 115 -17.47 5.52 -8.04
CA GLU A 115 -18.83 5.03 -7.85
C GLU A 115 -19.15 3.85 -8.77
N HIS A 116 -19.67 2.77 -8.18
CA HIS A 116 -20.22 1.63 -8.90
C HIS A 116 -21.59 1.97 -9.52
N PRO A 117 -21.99 1.39 -10.68
CA PRO A 117 -23.32 1.60 -11.31
C PRO A 117 -24.56 1.42 -10.42
N THR A 118 -24.43 0.77 -9.27
CA THR A 118 -25.47 0.65 -8.26
C THR A 118 -25.68 1.91 -7.42
N GLY A 119 -24.78 2.90 -7.53
CA GLY A 119 -24.69 4.09 -6.67
C GLY A 119 -23.92 3.86 -5.37
N ALA A 120 -23.11 2.81 -5.31
CA ALA A 120 -22.25 2.54 -4.15
C ALA A 120 -20.88 3.16 -4.38
N ILE A 121 -20.37 3.91 -3.40
CA ILE A 121 -19.00 4.40 -3.43
C ILE A 121 -18.07 3.24 -3.07
N LEU A 122 -17.12 2.96 -3.95
CA LEU A 122 -16.09 1.95 -3.74
C LEU A 122 -14.93 2.54 -2.94
N ASP A 123 -14.53 3.75 -3.28
CA ASP A 123 -13.53 4.52 -2.56
C ASP A 123 -13.66 6.02 -2.86
N GLU A 124 -13.19 6.86 -1.94
CA GLU A 124 -13.15 8.31 -2.11
C GLU A 124 -12.02 8.97 -1.31
N VAL A 125 -11.41 10.00 -1.90
CA VAL A 125 -10.41 10.85 -1.23
C VAL A 125 -10.84 12.30 -1.36
N TRP A 126 -10.90 13.00 -0.22
CA TRP A 126 -11.22 14.43 -0.12
C TRP A 126 -9.97 15.16 0.36
N TYR A 127 -9.12 15.56 -0.58
CA TYR A 127 -7.86 16.21 -0.24
C TYR A 127 -8.05 17.71 -0.06
N ASP A 128 -7.11 18.34 0.64
CA ASP A 128 -7.17 19.75 0.97
C ASP A 128 -5.88 20.49 0.58
N ASN A 129 -5.92 21.81 0.69
CA ASN A 129 -4.82 22.70 0.34
C ASN A 129 -3.70 22.69 1.41
N GLY A 130 -3.20 21.51 1.81
CA GLY A 130 -2.06 21.37 2.71
C GLY A 130 -2.42 21.45 4.19
N ALA A 131 -3.71 21.42 4.55
CA ALA A 131 -4.17 21.55 5.93
C ALA A 131 -4.09 20.22 6.69
N SER A 132 -4.43 19.12 6.02
CA SER A 132 -4.31 17.76 6.54
C SER A 132 -3.68 16.79 5.54
N PHE A 133 -3.87 17.00 4.24
CA PHE A 133 -3.20 16.24 3.18
C PHE A 133 -1.92 16.98 2.74
N PRO A 134 -0.92 16.30 2.17
CA PRO A 134 0.18 16.97 1.50
C PRO A 134 -0.33 17.80 0.30
N ASP A 135 0.23 18.98 0.05
CA ASP A 135 -0.13 19.82 -1.12
C ASP A 135 1.15 20.24 -1.88
N PRO A 136 1.81 19.28 -2.55
CA PRO A 136 3.04 19.53 -3.29
C PRO A 136 2.79 20.22 -4.64
N SER A 137 3.82 20.89 -5.16
CA SER A 137 3.92 21.23 -6.58
C SER A 137 5.03 20.39 -7.21
N GLY A 138 4.70 19.65 -8.26
CA GLY A 138 5.63 18.79 -9.00
C GLY A 138 5.91 17.46 -8.32
N GLY A 139 5.25 17.15 -7.21
CA GLY A 139 5.28 15.84 -6.58
C GLY A 139 3.86 15.31 -6.42
N SER A 140 3.67 14.00 -6.43
CA SER A 140 2.40 13.37 -6.09
C SER A 140 2.20 13.32 -4.57
N MET A 141 0.94 13.32 -4.15
CA MET A 141 0.52 12.77 -2.86
C MET A 141 0.44 11.26 -3.02
N MET A 142 1.07 10.50 -2.13
CA MET A 142 1.07 9.05 -2.18
C MET A 142 0.68 8.47 -0.81
N LEU A 143 -0.17 7.45 -0.82
CA LEU A 143 -0.58 6.73 0.38
C LEU A 143 0.61 5.90 0.90
N ILE A 144 0.93 6.03 2.18
CA ILE A 144 2.11 5.39 2.80
C ILE A 144 1.94 3.86 2.83
N ASP A 145 0.74 3.41 3.13
CA ASP A 145 0.37 2.00 3.18
C ASP A 145 -0.99 1.81 2.49
N PRO A 146 -1.08 1.03 1.39
CA PRO A 146 -2.32 0.80 0.65
C PRO A 146 -3.49 0.29 1.49
N TYR A 147 -3.22 -0.36 2.63
CA TYR A 147 -4.25 -0.91 3.52
C TYR A 147 -4.72 0.07 4.60
N SER A 148 -4.10 1.24 4.69
CA SER A 148 -4.46 2.27 5.67
C SER A 148 -5.63 3.14 5.19
N ASP A 149 -6.31 3.79 6.14
CA ASP A 149 -7.45 4.68 5.86
C ASP A 149 -7.00 5.90 5.03
N ASN A 150 -7.32 5.89 3.74
CA ASN A 150 -6.94 6.92 2.79
C ASN A 150 -7.77 8.22 2.93
N SER A 151 -8.80 8.25 3.79
CA SER A 151 -9.52 9.47 4.14
C SER A 151 -8.76 10.37 5.14
N LEU A 152 -7.69 9.84 5.75
CA LEU A 152 -6.86 10.55 6.71
C LEU A 152 -5.57 11.06 6.06
N GLY A 153 -5.43 12.37 5.88
CA GLY A 153 -4.22 12.96 5.28
C GLY A 153 -2.91 12.65 6.00
N ALA A 154 -2.96 12.22 7.27
CA ALA A 154 -1.79 11.73 8.03
C ALA A 154 -1.20 10.41 7.48
N ASN A 155 -1.98 9.67 6.68
CA ASN A 155 -1.54 8.44 6.02
C ASN A 155 -0.95 8.70 4.63
N TRP A 156 -0.89 9.96 4.21
CA TRP A 156 -0.34 10.39 2.94
C TRP A 156 0.99 11.11 3.13
N MET A 157 1.86 10.99 2.13
CA MET A 157 3.11 11.75 2.07
C MET A 157 3.38 12.24 0.66
N THR A 158 4.32 13.17 0.49
CA THR A 158 4.76 13.63 -0.83
C THR A 158 5.83 12.71 -1.38
N SER A 159 5.71 12.31 -2.65
CA SER A 159 6.76 11.54 -3.33
C SER A 159 8.01 12.38 -3.60
N THR A 160 9.18 11.76 -3.46
CA THR A 160 10.50 12.32 -3.82
C THR A 160 11.19 11.53 -4.94
N VAL A 161 10.52 10.53 -5.52
CA VAL A 161 11.08 9.68 -6.57
C VAL A 161 10.91 10.37 -7.92
N PRO A 162 11.99 10.76 -8.61
CA PRO A 162 11.86 11.43 -9.90
C PRO A 162 11.34 10.46 -10.96
N PHE A 163 10.37 10.90 -11.76
CA PHE A 163 9.88 10.17 -12.94
C PHE A 163 9.79 11.09 -14.15
N GLY A 164 9.64 10.49 -15.34
CA GLY A 164 9.37 11.21 -16.58
C GLY A 164 10.33 12.38 -16.84
N ASP A 165 9.78 13.57 -17.06
CA ASP A 165 10.52 14.79 -17.38
C ASP A 165 11.07 15.53 -16.14
N GLY A 166 10.80 15.03 -14.92
CA GLY A 166 11.39 15.55 -13.67
C GLY A 166 10.40 15.94 -12.56
N ASP A 167 9.12 15.58 -12.69
CA ASP A 167 8.19 15.57 -11.54
C ASP A 167 8.50 14.36 -10.65
N PHE A 168 7.88 14.29 -9.46
CA PHE A 168 8.10 13.24 -8.48
C PHE A 168 6.84 12.39 -8.26
N GLY A 169 6.99 11.07 -8.22
CA GLY A 169 5.90 10.10 -8.15
C GLY A 169 6.35 8.69 -8.52
N THR A 170 5.47 7.72 -8.30
CA THR A 170 5.68 6.30 -8.55
C THR A 170 4.62 5.66 -9.46
N PRO A 171 4.18 6.32 -10.55
CA PRO A 171 3.06 5.82 -11.37
C PRO A 171 3.33 4.42 -11.93
N GLY A 172 2.40 3.50 -11.64
CA GLY A 172 2.44 2.09 -12.02
C GLY A 172 3.35 1.24 -11.14
N SER A 173 3.66 1.66 -9.92
CA SER A 173 4.58 0.97 -9.01
C SER A 173 4.22 1.21 -7.54
N SER A 174 4.76 0.38 -6.65
CA SER A 174 4.59 0.60 -5.20
C SER A 174 5.10 1.97 -4.77
N ASN A 175 4.30 2.67 -3.96
CA ASN A 175 4.65 3.97 -3.39
C ASN A 175 5.95 3.88 -2.58
N PHE A 176 6.86 4.82 -2.86
CA PHE A 176 8.16 4.92 -2.21
C PHE A 176 8.67 6.36 -2.32
N SER A 177 9.39 6.86 -1.32
CA SER A 177 9.97 8.21 -1.34
C SER A 177 11.25 8.28 -0.55
N ASP A 178 12.38 7.96 -1.18
CA ASP A 178 13.68 7.99 -0.53
C ASP A 178 13.93 9.36 0.14
N ASN A 179 13.89 9.35 1.47
CA ASN A 179 14.23 10.49 2.31
C ASN A 179 15.56 10.25 3.04
N GLY A 180 16.29 9.19 2.69
CA GLY A 180 17.56 8.79 3.29
C GLY A 180 17.41 8.32 4.74
N PHE A 181 16.23 7.86 5.15
CA PHE A 181 16.03 7.34 6.49
C PHE A 181 16.75 6.00 6.64
N MET A 182 17.59 5.90 7.67
CA MET A 182 18.45 4.74 7.88
C MET A 182 18.09 4.00 9.16
N VAL A 183 17.91 2.68 9.05
CA VAL A 183 17.75 1.77 10.18
C VAL A 183 18.90 0.78 10.22
N ASN A 184 19.54 0.64 11.38
CA ASN A 184 20.57 -0.38 11.60
C ASN A 184 19.94 -1.64 12.20
N VAL A 185 20.07 -2.75 11.49
CA VAL A 185 19.55 -4.06 11.90
C VAL A 185 20.71 -4.98 12.24
N THR A 186 20.83 -5.33 13.52
CA THR A 186 21.78 -6.36 13.95
C THR A 186 21.25 -7.75 13.58
N VAL A 187 22.09 -8.59 12.98
CA VAL A 187 21.80 -10.00 12.67
C VAL A 187 22.88 -10.89 13.27
N ASN A 188 22.52 -12.10 13.68
CA ASN A 188 23.45 -13.07 14.26
C ASN A 188 23.76 -14.20 13.28
N ASP A 189 24.86 -14.92 13.48
CA ASP A 189 25.12 -16.19 12.80
C ASP A 189 23.93 -17.15 13.00
N GLY A 190 23.50 -17.79 11.91
CA GLY A 190 22.35 -18.67 11.90
C GLY A 190 21.05 -17.98 11.51
N TRP A 191 19.94 -18.50 12.03
CA TRP A 191 18.59 -18.09 11.67
C TRP A 191 18.14 -16.89 12.48
N ASN A 192 17.60 -15.88 11.81
CA ASN A 192 17.09 -14.66 12.43
C ASN A 192 15.63 -14.45 12.02
N LEU A 193 14.83 -13.94 12.94
CA LEU A 193 13.55 -13.33 12.59
C LEU A 193 13.78 -11.87 12.22
N ILE A 194 13.53 -11.53 10.97
CA ILE A 194 13.74 -10.20 10.41
C ILE A 194 12.44 -9.67 9.82
N GLY A 195 12.42 -8.37 9.54
CA GLY A 195 11.36 -7.69 8.83
C GLY A 195 11.91 -6.48 8.08
N LEU A 196 11.04 -5.77 7.38
CA LEU A 196 11.40 -4.60 6.59
C LEU A 196 10.91 -3.31 7.28
N PRO A 197 11.81 -2.53 7.93
CA PRO A 197 11.41 -1.40 8.77
C PRO A 197 11.15 -0.12 8.01
N VAL A 198 11.62 -0.01 6.77
CA VAL A 198 11.50 1.17 5.90
C VAL A 198 10.91 0.72 4.57
N MET A 199 10.24 1.60 3.85
CA MET A 199 9.93 1.34 2.45
C MET A 199 11.24 1.42 1.66
N VAL A 200 11.44 0.55 0.66
CA VAL A 200 12.66 0.52 -0.17
C VAL A 200 12.28 0.45 -1.64
N SER A 201 13.16 0.95 -2.51
CA SER A 201 12.98 0.86 -3.97
C SER A 201 13.16 -0.55 -4.53
N ASP A 202 13.93 -1.41 -3.85
CA ASP A 202 14.11 -2.82 -4.19
C ASP A 202 14.00 -3.68 -2.92
N SER A 203 12.88 -4.37 -2.80
CA SER A 203 12.56 -5.21 -1.65
C SER A 203 13.10 -6.64 -1.75
N HIS A 204 13.86 -6.97 -2.80
CA HIS A 204 14.52 -8.26 -2.89
C HIS A 204 15.47 -8.47 -1.71
N TYR A 205 15.39 -9.63 -1.06
CA TYR A 205 16.05 -9.83 0.23
C TYR A 205 17.58 -9.71 0.18
N GLN A 206 18.22 -10.03 -0.95
CA GLN A 206 19.67 -9.80 -1.13
C GLN A 206 20.05 -8.35 -1.43
N SER A 207 19.10 -7.51 -1.85
CA SER A 207 19.31 -6.07 -1.98
C SER A 207 19.26 -5.41 -0.59
N VAL A 208 18.31 -5.84 0.26
CA VAL A 208 18.14 -5.34 1.63
C VAL A 208 19.16 -5.93 2.61
N PHE A 209 19.44 -7.24 2.53
CA PHE A 209 20.38 -7.96 3.39
C PHE A 209 21.49 -8.67 2.57
N PRO A 210 22.46 -7.94 1.99
CA PRO A 210 23.46 -8.51 1.07
C PRO A 210 24.33 -9.64 1.63
N ASN A 211 24.49 -9.71 2.95
CA ASN A 211 25.29 -10.72 3.63
C ASN A 211 24.50 -11.99 3.97
N SER A 212 23.22 -12.08 3.59
CA SER A 212 22.39 -13.24 3.87
C SER A 212 22.70 -14.43 2.96
N VAL A 213 22.32 -15.63 3.40
CA VAL A 213 22.52 -16.87 2.64
C VAL A 213 21.48 -16.97 1.53
N LEU A 214 21.92 -17.25 0.31
CA LEU A 214 21.05 -17.42 -0.87
C LEU A 214 19.99 -18.53 -0.66
N GLY A 215 18.74 -18.27 -1.05
CA GLY A 215 17.62 -19.21 -0.94
C GLY A 215 17.19 -19.51 0.50
N THR A 216 17.34 -18.54 1.41
CA THR A 216 17.01 -18.71 2.84
C THR A 216 15.99 -17.73 3.39
N LEU A 217 15.34 -16.92 2.57
CA LEU A 217 14.21 -16.12 3.02
C LEU A 217 12.96 -17.02 3.05
N TYR A 218 12.36 -17.18 4.24
CA TYR A 218 11.12 -17.95 4.42
C TYR A 218 10.05 -17.12 5.14
N GLY A 219 8.90 -16.96 4.48
CA GLY A 219 7.67 -16.47 5.10
C GLY A 219 6.87 -17.60 5.72
N TYR A 220 5.86 -17.25 6.53
CA TYR A 220 4.96 -18.21 7.15
C TYR A 220 3.49 -17.86 6.89
N ASP A 221 2.76 -18.80 6.30
CA ASP A 221 1.30 -18.78 6.19
C ASP A 221 0.81 -20.23 6.34
N GLU A 222 0.56 -20.64 7.59
CA GLU A 222 0.36 -22.03 8.07
C GLU A 222 1.53 -23.01 7.84
N VAL A 223 2.30 -22.80 6.78
CA VAL A 223 3.49 -23.52 6.36
C VAL A 223 4.57 -22.52 5.97
N TYR A 224 5.83 -22.95 6.08
CA TYR A 224 6.95 -22.15 5.59
C TYR A 224 7.06 -22.25 4.08
N THR A 225 7.21 -21.09 3.45
CA THR A 225 7.38 -20.95 2.01
C THR A 225 8.61 -20.09 1.74
N GLU A 226 9.41 -20.49 0.75
CA GLU A 226 10.53 -19.66 0.28
C GLU A 226 9.98 -18.41 -0.40
N GLN A 227 10.61 -17.27 -0.13
CA GLN A 227 10.21 -15.97 -0.64
C GLN A 227 11.44 -15.28 -1.27
N GLU A 228 11.21 -14.34 -2.18
CA GLU A 228 12.28 -13.52 -2.76
C GLU A 228 12.19 -12.04 -2.36
N LEU A 229 10.98 -11.58 -2.04
CA LEU A 229 10.70 -10.20 -1.70
C LEU A 229 10.31 -10.08 -0.23
N LEU A 230 10.76 -9.00 0.39
CA LEU A 230 10.28 -8.56 1.69
C LEU A 230 9.07 -7.66 1.47
N ILE A 231 8.05 -7.85 2.30
CA ILE A 231 6.85 -7.01 2.35
C ILE A 231 6.82 -6.37 3.73
N ASN A 232 6.65 -5.06 3.80
CA ASN A 232 6.50 -4.35 5.08
C ASN A 232 5.37 -5.00 5.91
N GLY A 233 5.62 -5.19 7.20
CA GLY A 233 4.65 -5.78 8.13
C GLY A 233 4.72 -7.30 8.24
N ASN A 234 5.26 -7.98 7.23
CA ASN A 234 5.54 -9.40 7.30
C ASN A 234 6.89 -9.67 7.98
N GLY A 235 6.91 -10.64 8.88
CA GLY A 235 8.14 -11.19 9.42
C GLY A 235 8.61 -12.38 8.59
N TYR A 236 9.93 -12.61 8.59
CA TYR A 236 10.56 -13.69 7.85
C TYR A 236 11.67 -14.36 8.64
N TRP A 237 11.92 -15.63 8.33
CA TRP A 237 13.19 -16.26 8.64
C TRP A 237 14.21 -15.94 7.56
N LEU A 238 15.40 -15.53 7.98
CA LEU A 238 16.54 -15.34 7.09
C LEU A 238 17.82 -15.83 7.75
N ARG A 239 18.70 -16.49 6.99
CA ARG A 239 19.93 -17.09 7.52
C ARG A 239 21.16 -16.27 7.17
N PHE A 240 22.07 -16.13 8.13
CA PHE A 240 23.39 -15.52 7.98
C PHE A 240 24.49 -16.51 8.41
N ASN A 241 25.74 -16.26 8.01
CA ASN A 241 26.91 -17.09 8.36
C ASN A 241 27.84 -16.43 9.38
N GLU A 242 27.55 -15.20 9.76
CA GLU A 242 28.31 -14.42 10.74
C GLU A 242 27.42 -13.34 11.35
N ASP A 243 27.79 -12.89 12.54
CA ASP A 243 27.16 -11.72 13.17
C ASP A 243 27.50 -10.47 12.35
N SER A 244 26.49 -9.62 12.12
CA SER A 244 26.64 -8.42 11.30
C SER A 244 25.66 -7.33 11.72
N GLU A 245 25.93 -6.11 11.27
CA GLU A 245 24.98 -5.00 11.32
C GLU A 245 24.74 -4.55 9.88
N VAL A 246 23.47 -4.53 9.48
CA VAL A 246 23.03 -4.12 8.15
C VAL A 246 22.33 -2.79 8.27
N THR A 247 22.83 -1.78 7.57
CA THR A 247 22.13 -0.49 7.44
C THR A 247 21.20 -0.56 6.24
N ILE A 248 19.91 -0.37 6.50
CA ILE A 248 18.88 -0.29 5.48
C ILE A 248 18.52 1.18 5.32
N GLU A 249 18.68 1.71 4.11
CA GLU A 249 18.29 3.07 3.73
C GLU A 249 16.99 3.00 2.92
N GLY A 250 16.06 3.88 3.21
CA GLY A 250 14.78 3.93 2.55
C GLY A 250 13.93 5.06 3.09
N SER A 251 12.62 4.91 3.00
CA SER A 251 11.68 5.91 3.49
C SER A 251 10.95 5.48 4.74
N GLU A 252 10.84 6.44 5.67
CA GLU A 252 10.29 6.22 6.99
C GLU A 252 8.86 5.69 6.88
N LEU A 253 8.65 4.50 7.43
CA LEU A 253 7.34 3.88 7.59
C LEU A 253 6.80 4.30 8.95
N SER A 254 5.82 5.21 8.96
CA SER A 254 5.19 5.74 10.17
C SER A 254 3.87 5.06 10.50
N ILE A 255 3.23 4.42 9.52
CA ILE A 255 2.01 3.66 9.69
C ILE A 255 2.10 2.34 8.92
N LEU A 256 1.46 1.30 9.46
CA LEU A 256 1.36 0.00 8.80
C LEU A 256 0.14 -0.77 9.31
N SER A 257 -0.71 -1.21 8.40
CA SER A 257 -1.81 -2.13 8.69
C SER A 257 -1.39 -3.56 8.34
N ILE A 258 -1.59 -4.49 9.28
CA ILE A 258 -1.16 -5.88 9.15
C ILE A 258 -2.39 -6.78 9.26
N SER A 259 -2.65 -7.55 8.21
CA SER A 259 -3.66 -8.61 8.22
C SER A 259 -3.15 -9.84 8.98
N LEU A 260 -3.91 -10.28 9.97
CA LEU A 260 -3.66 -11.49 10.75
C LEU A 260 -4.64 -12.59 10.37
N SER A 261 -4.15 -13.82 10.31
CA SER A 261 -4.94 -15.05 10.26
C SER A 261 -5.22 -15.59 11.66
N GLU A 262 -6.29 -16.37 11.84
CA GLU A 262 -6.49 -17.11 13.09
C GLU A 262 -5.29 -18.03 13.36
N GLY A 263 -4.71 -17.96 14.56
CA GLY A 263 -3.53 -18.74 14.92
C GLY A 263 -2.26 -17.90 14.95
N TRP A 264 -1.14 -18.52 14.59
CA TRP A 264 0.18 -17.87 14.65
C TRP A 264 0.45 -17.08 13.38
N ASN A 265 0.92 -15.85 13.53
CA ASN A 265 1.31 -14.95 12.46
C ASN A 265 2.76 -14.52 12.68
N LEU A 266 3.49 -14.34 11.58
CA LEU A 266 4.86 -13.84 11.62
C LEU A 266 4.87 -12.42 11.04
N ILE A 267 5.10 -11.43 11.91
CA ILE A 267 4.95 -10.00 11.59
C ILE A 267 6.24 -9.22 11.83
N SER A 268 6.30 -7.97 11.37
CA SER A 268 7.35 -7.00 11.71
C SER A 268 6.79 -5.62 11.98
N GLY A 269 7.55 -4.80 12.71
CA GLY A 269 7.17 -3.42 13.02
C GLY A 269 7.54 -2.41 11.92
N ILE A 270 7.40 -1.13 12.28
CA ILE A 270 7.67 0.05 11.46
C ILE A 270 9.09 0.61 11.67
N SER A 271 9.36 1.84 11.19
CA SER A 271 10.69 2.46 11.27
C SER A 271 11.13 2.84 12.69
N GLN A 272 10.19 2.90 13.63
CA GLN A 272 10.43 3.22 15.04
C GLN A 272 9.99 2.05 15.93
N GLY A 273 10.62 1.94 17.10
CA GLY A 273 10.23 0.95 18.10
C GLY A 273 8.84 1.27 18.68
N ILE A 274 7.94 0.30 18.67
CA ILE A 274 6.57 0.45 19.19
C ILE A 274 6.33 -0.54 20.33
N GLU A 275 5.80 -0.05 21.46
CA GLU A 275 5.35 -0.94 22.53
C GLU A 275 4.15 -1.76 22.05
N VAL A 276 4.12 -3.05 22.37
CA VAL A 276 3.05 -3.95 21.90
C VAL A 276 1.68 -3.58 22.42
N ASP A 277 1.63 -2.81 23.51
CA ASP A 277 0.42 -2.27 24.13
C ASP A 277 -0.11 -1.01 23.40
N ASP A 278 0.71 -0.38 22.54
CA ASP A 278 0.35 0.79 21.72
C ASP A 278 -0.14 0.39 20.31
N ILE A 279 -0.13 -0.91 19.98
CA ILE A 279 -0.66 -1.42 18.70
C ILE A 279 -2.19 -1.37 18.74
N ASP A 280 -2.80 -0.78 17.71
CA ASP A 280 -4.26 -0.73 17.59
C ASP A 280 -4.80 -2.09 17.14
N ASP A 281 -5.64 -2.68 17.99
CA ASP A 281 -6.34 -3.95 17.77
C ASP A 281 -7.84 -3.74 18.11
N PRO A 282 -8.59 -3.06 17.21
CA PRO A 282 -9.96 -2.63 17.50
C PRO A 282 -10.90 -3.81 17.78
N ASP A 283 -10.64 -4.95 17.12
CA ASP A 283 -11.44 -6.17 17.24
C ASP A 283 -10.98 -7.10 18.37
N ASN A 284 -9.90 -6.75 19.09
CA ASN A 284 -9.29 -7.53 20.17
C ASN A 284 -8.97 -8.97 19.73
N ILE A 285 -8.39 -9.11 18.53
CA ILE A 285 -8.05 -10.41 17.93
C ILE A 285 -6.75 -10.96 18.48
N VAL A 286 -5.82 -10.12 18.91
CA VAL A 286 -4.50 -10.54 19.42
C VAL A 286 -4.64 -11.16 20.81
N ILE A 287 -4.04 -12.33 21.01
CA ILE A 287 -3.98 -12.99 22.31
C ILE A 287 -2.89 -12.30 23.15
N PRO A 288 -3.22 -11.70 24.32
CA PRO A 288 -2.25 -10.96 25.11
C PRO A 288 -1.04 -11.79 25.53
N GLY A 289 0.15 -11.17 25.48
CA GLY A 289 1.41 -11.80 25.87
C GLY A 289 1.96 -12.82 24.86
N THR A 290 1.49 -12.80 23.62
CA THR A 290 1.93 -13.74 22.57
C THR A 290 2.93 -13.17 21.58
N TYR A 291 3.42 -11.95 21.80
CA TYR A 291 4.53 -11.40 21.03
C TYR A 291 5.84 -12.08 21.44
N TYR A 292 6.49 -12.79 20.51
CA TYR A 292 7.77 -13.46 20.74
C TYR A 292 8.80 -13.09 19.68
N SER A 293 9.96 -12.64 20.13
CA SER A 293 11.15 -12.49 19.30
C SER A 293 12.00 -13.76 19.36
N PHE A 294 12.96 -13.88 18.43
CA PHE A 294 13.92 -14.97 18.40
C PHE A 294 15.36 -14.46 18.43
N GLY A 295 16.12 -14.93 19.42
CA GLY A 295 17.58 -14.84 19.49
C GLY A 295 18.19 -16.24 19.40
N GLU A 296 18.76 -16.74 20.50
CA GLU A 296 19.10 -18.18 20.60
C GLU A 296 17.87 -19.04 20.97
N THR A 297 16.90 -18.41 21.63
CA THR A 297 15.63 -19.01 22.04
C THR A 297 14.50 -17.98 21.88
N TYR A 298 13.25 -18.43 21.94
CA TYR A 298 12.12 -17.52 21.96
C TYR A 298 12.00 -16.79 23.28
N THR A 299 11.84 -15.47 23.19
CA THR A 299 11.62 -14.59 24.34
C THR A 299 10.41 -13.71 24.09
N SER A 300 9.62 -13.44 25.13
CA SER A 300 8.52 -12.49 25.03
C SER A 300 9.06 -11.10 24.70
N ALA A 301 8.41 -10.42 23.75
CA ALA A 301 8.72 -9.05 23.37
C ALA A 301 7.65 -8.10 23.93
N SER A 302 8.09 -6.99 24.53
CA SER A 302 7.22 -5.86 24.90
C SER A 302 7.27 -4.74 23.86
N THR A 303 8.22 -4.82 22.92
CA THR A 303 8.48 -3.79 21.91
C THR A 303 8.80 -4.48 20.59
N LEU A 304 8.19 -3.99 19.51
CA LEU A 304 8.56 -4.33 18.14
C LEU A 304 9.68 -3.39 17.70
N GLU A 305 10.90 -3.90 17.66
CA GLU A 305 12.09 -3.18 17.24
C GLU A 305 12.21 -3.16 15.72
N PRO A 306 12.62 -2.04 15.11
CA PRO A 306 12.79 -1.93 13.67
C PRO A 306 13.70 -3.03 13.10
N GLY A 307 13.23 -3.68 12.02
CA GLY A 307 13.98 -4.69 11.27
C GLY A 307 13.97 -6.09 11.89
N LYS A 308 13.26 -6.28 13.01
CA LYS A 308 13.07 -7.59 13.64
C LYS A 308 11.70 -8.17 13.28
N GLY A 309 11.66 -9.50 13.21
CA GLY A 309 10.43 -10.27 13.06
C GLY A 309 9.92 -10.82 14.40
N TYR A 310 8.61 -11.00 14.51
CA TYR A 310 7.93 -11.39 15.73
C TYR A 310 6.81 -12.38 15.45
N TRP A 311 6.70 -13.40 16.28
CA TRP A 311 5.49 -14.22 16.34
C TRP A 311 4.43 -13.50 17.16
N VAL A 312 3.20 -13.51 16.69
CA VAL A 312 2.00 -13.09 17.43
C VAL A 312 0.89 -14.11 17.20
N LYS A 313 0.03 -14.33 18.20
CA LYS A 313 -1.10 -15.24 18.06
C LYS A 313 -2.42 -14.48 18.06
N ALA A 314 -3.26 -14.71 17.05
CA ALA A 314 -4.61 -14.17 16.97
C ALA A 314 -5.67 -15.25 17.22
N ASN A 315 -6.83 -14.86 17.75
CA ASN A 315 -7.98 -15.72 18.02
C ASN A 315 -9.00 -15.77 16.86
N SER A 316 -8.86 -14.87 15.90
CA SER A 316 -9.61 -14.79 14.65
C SER A 316 -8.76 -14.04 13.62
N ALA A 317 -9.17 -14.10 12.34
CA ALA A 317 -8.60 -13.21 11.34
C ALA A 317 -9.07 -11.76 11.56
N GLY A 318 -8.27 -10.78 11.13
CA GLY A 318 -8.58 -9.36 11.23
C GLY A 318 -7.34 -8.48 10.97
N ILE A 319 -7.45 -7.17 11.19
CA ILE A 319 -6.37 -6.22 10.93
C ILE A 319 -5.95 -5.57 12.26
N ILE A 320 -4.64 -5.42 12.44
CA ILE A 320 -4.05 -4.54 13.45
C ILE A 320 -3.33 -3.38 12.76
N SER A 321 -3.22 -2.24 13.42
CA SER A 321 -2.51 -1.08 12.89
C SER A 321 -1.41 -0.63 13.85
N ILE A 322 -0.22 -0.39 13.28
CA ILE A 322 0.93 0.15 13.99
C ILE A 322 1.14 1.57 13.48
N THR A 323 1.04 2.55 14.37
CA THR A 323 1.21 3.96 14.02
C THR A 323 2.20 4.63 14.96
N PHE A 324 3.14 5.38 14.40
CA PHE A 324 4.00 6.29 15.13
C PHE A 324 3.64 7.73 14.78
N SER A 325 3.17 8.46 15.79
CA SER A 325 2.90 9.89 15.70
C SER A 325 3.72 10.65 16.73
N VAL A 326 4.50 11.62 16.27
CA VAL A 326 5.23 12.56 17.14
C VAL A 326 4.23 13.64 17.56
N PHE A 327 3.77 13.59 18.81
CA PHE A 327 2.91 14.65 19.38
C PHE A 327 3.62 16.00 19.49
#